data_AF-A0A954F0R1-F1
#
_entry.id   AF-A0A954F0R1-F1
#
_cell.length_a   1.000
_cell.length_b   1.000
_cell.length_c   1.000
_cell.angle_alpha   90.00
_cell.angle_beta   90.00
_cell.angle_gamma   90.00
#
_symmetry.space_group_name_H-M   'P 1'
#
loop_
_entity.id
_entity.type
_entity.pdbx_description
1 polymer ?
#
loop_
_entity_poly.entity_id
_entity_poly.type
_entity_poly.pdbx_seq_one_letter_code
_entity_poly.pdbx_strand_id
1 'polypeptide(L)'
;HRDRAQQLATSQQDSESQLQKLVTDRDELLAQKDSEINKWREAFQNEQVEKEKLRDELERVRKDLEGKIAEFETTVQFLRQRLNAVENMSFDKPDGKIVRINNTTRDVWIDLGSADNLRKQVGFSVYIQSHSGVGRGTGDIKAKVEVTEIRGPHTAICKILDDDISRPIQEGDPIYSPLWEKGAQELFSFAGILDMNSDGESDRELLHNVLDNAGAGIEVELNDQGIREPADGRVTVRSKFFVVGEAPDPTKFAGFSEKQAEMKRVLEELNALEKEALRSGVRIVRFKDFLNYIGHEPQQRLFVAGQERPFNLKSGARSTGVDEVLGGNRASTGQTSSRFRNDRRPGQDSSNGTTSELFRQ
;
A
#
# COMPACT_ATOMS: atom_id res chain seq x y z
N HIS A 1 5.33 -114.84 -30.36
CA HIS A 1 6.04 -113.79 -31.13
C HIS A 1 5.13 -112.89 -31.97
N ARG A 2 4.04 -113.39 -32.59
CA ARG A 2 3.10 -112.57 -33.38
C ARG A 2 2.25 -111.59 -32.55
N ASP A 3 1.74 -111.97 -31.39
CA ASP A 3 0.90 -111.09 -30.55
C ASP A 3 1.64 -109.86 -29.99
N ARG A 4 2.93 -110.00 -29.71
CA ARG A 4 3.77 -108.92 -29.19
C ARG A 4 4.07 -107.85 -30.25
N ALA A 5 4.16 -108.27 -31.52
CA ALA A 5 4.35 -107.37 -32.65
C ALA A 5 3.06 -106.59 -32.98
N GLN A 6 1.89 -107.23 -32.85
CA GLN A 6 0.60 -106.54 -32.98
C GLN A 6 0.35 -105.55 -31.84
N GLN A 7 0.67 -105.91 -30.60
CA GLN A 7 0.58 -104.99 -29.45
C GLN A 7 1.50 -103.77 -29.57
N LEU A 8 2.72 -103.97 -30.09
CA LEU A 8 3.65 -102.87 -30.36
C LEU A 8 3.16 -101.97 -31.48
N ALA A 9 2.59 -102.54 -32.55
CA ALA A 9 2.01 -101.75 -33.65
C ALA A 9 0.78 -100.94 -33.20
N THR A 10 -0.13 -101.52 -32.41
CA THR A 10 -1.28 -100.79 -31.85
C THR A 10 -0.83 -99.71 -30.86
N SER A 11 0.16 -100.00 -30.01
CA SER A 11 0.72 -99.01 -29.07
C SER A 11 1.38 -97.84 -29.80
N GLN A 12 2.08 -98.11 -30.92
CA GLN A 12 2.69 -97.06 -31.73
C GLN A 12 1.62 -96.19 -32.38
N GLN A 13 0.60 -96.80 -32.96
CA GLN A 13 -0.53 -96.10 -33.60
C GLN A 13 -1.32 -95.25 -32.59
N ASP A 14 -1.54 -95.76 -31.38
CA ASP A 14 -2.17 -95.02 -30.28
C ASP A 14 -1.31 -93.83 -29.85
N SER A 15 0.01 -94.02 -29.69
CA SER A 15 0.92 -92.93 -29.34
C SER A 15 1.06 -91.86 -30.43
N GLU A 16 1.05 -92.25 -31.71
CA GLU A 16 1.02 -91.31 -32.84
C GLU A 16 -0.30 -90.54 -32.87
N SER A 17 -1.43 -91.20 -32.58
CA SER A 17 -2.73 -90.51 -32.47
C SER A 17 -2.79 -89.54 -31.29
N GLN A 18 -2.16 -89.89 -30.16
CA GLN A 18 -2.06 -89.03 -28.98
C GLN A 18 -1.16 -87.83 -29.24
N LEU A 19 -0.03 -88.04 -29.94
CA LEU A 19 0.85 -86.96 -30.35
C LEU A 19 0.16 -86.02 -31.34
N GLN A 20 -0.59 -86.53 -32.30
CA GLN A 20 -1.37 -85.71 -33.21
C GLN A 20 -2.44 -84.89 -32.47
N LYS A 21 -3.16 -85.50 -31.53
CA LYS A 21 -4.13 -84.79 -30.66
C LYS A 21 -3.47 -83.70 -29.81
N LEU A 22 -2.31 -84.01 -29.21
CA LEU A 22 -1.54 -83.03 -28.43
C LEU A 22 -1.06 -81.85 -29.30
N VAL A 23 -0.64 -82.12 -30.53
CA VAL A 23 -0.23 -81.06 -31.47
C VAL A 23 -1.44 -80.22 -31.87
N THR A 24 -2.58 -80.83 -32.18
CA THR A 24 -3.81 -80.08 -32.52
C THR A 24 -4.32 -79.26 -31.34
N ASP A 25 -4.38 -79.84 -30.14
CA ASP A 25 -4.83 -79.15 -28.92
C ASP A 25 -3.89 -77.98 -28.58
N ARG A 26 -2.57 -78.17 -28.72
CA ARG A 26 -1.58 -77.11 -28.53
C ARG A 26 -1.75 -76.00 -29.55
N ASP A 27 -1.93 -76.34 -30.82
CA ASP A 27 -2.07 -75.36 -31.89
C ASP A 27 -3.39 -74.57 -31.76
N GLU A 28 -4.48 -75.23 -31.33
CA GLU A 28 -5.73 -74.57 -30.95
C GLU A 28 -5.55 -73.62 -29.75
N LEU A 29 -4.83 -74.05 -28.71
CA LEU A 29 -4.57 -73.24 -27.52
C LEU A 29 -3.67 -72.03 -27.85
N LEU A 30 -2.66 -72.21 -28.70
CA LEU A 30 -1.83 -71.12 -29.23
C LEU A 30 -2.67 -70.14 -30.05
N ALA A 31 -3.54 -70.63 -30.94
CA ALA A 31 -4.44 -69.78 -31.72
C ALA A 31 -5.41 -68.99 -30.82
N GLN A 32 -5.94 -69.61 -29.75
CA GLN A 32 -6.76 -68.93 -28.75
C GLN A 32 -5.97 -67.85 -28.03
N LYS A 33 -4.74 -68.15 -27.56
CA LYS A 33 -3.86 -67.20 -26.87
C LYS A 33 -3.45 -66.03 -27.77
N ASP A 34 -3.14 -66.29 -29.02
CA ASP A 34 -2.84 -65.24 -30.00
C ASP A 34 -4.07 -64.35 -30.23
N SER A 35 -5.28 -64.93 -30.30
CA SER A 35 -6.52 -64.15 -30.39
C SER A 35 -6.76 -63.27 -29.15
N GLU A 36 -6.47 -63.78 -27.95
CA GLU A 36 -6.57 -63.02 -26.70
C GLU A 36 -5.54 -61.90 -26.66
N ILE A 37 -4.27 -62.18 -27.00
CA ILE A 37 -3.20 -61.18 -27.03
C ILE A 37 -3.54 -60.05 -28.00
N ASN A 38 -4.10 -60.37 -29.16
CA ASN A 38 -4.53 -59.35 -30.12
C ASN A 38 -5.67 -58.49 -29.55
N LYS A 39 -6.69 -59.09 -28.93
CA LYS A 39 -7.76 -58.35 -28.24
C LYS A 39 -7.23 -57.46 -27.13
N TRP A 40 -6.30 -57.95 -26.30
CA TRP A 40 -5.70 -57.17 -25.22
C TRP A 40 -4.82 -56.05 -25.75
N ARG A 41 -4.09 -56.26 -26.84
CA ARG A 41 -3.31 -55.21 -27.52
C ARG A 41 -4.21 -54.13 -28.08
N GLU A 42 -5.29 -54.49 -28.75
CA GLU A 42 -6.28 -53.54 -29.27
C GLU A 42 -6.96 -52.76 -28.13
N ALA A 43 -7.41 -53.43 -27.07
CA ALA A 43 -8.00 -52.78 -25.90
C ALA A 43 -7.03 -51.82 -25.22
N PHE A 44 -5.76 -52.23 -25.04
CA PHE A 44 -4.73 -51.38 -24.45
C PHE A 44 -4.40 -50.18 -25.33
N GLN A 45 -4.28 -50.36 -26.65
CA GLN A 45 -4.08 -49.25 -27.59
C GLN A 45 -5.25 -48.26 -27.55
N ASN A 46 -6.49 -48.77 -27.55
CA ASN A 46 -7.69 -47.92 -27.44
C ASN A 46 -7.70 -47.15 -26.12
N GLU A 47 -7.38 -47.80 -25.00
CA GLU A 47 -7.35 -47.14 -23.69
C GLU A 47 -6.24 -46.08 -23.60
N GLN A 48 -5.07 -46.30 -24.21
CA GLN A 48 -4.01 -45.30 -24.29
C GLN A 48 -4.46 -44.07 -25.10
N VAL A 49 -5.10 -44.29 -26.25
CA VAL A 49 -5.63 -43.21 -27.09
C VAL A 49 -6.73 -42.43 -26.35
N GLU A 50 -7.63 -43.10 -25.65
CA GLU A 50 -8.66 -42.44 -24.84
C GLU A 50 -8.06 -41.65 -23.68
N LYS A 51 -7.03 -42.17 -22.99
CA LYS A 51 -6.31 -41.43 -21.95
C LYS A 51 -5.62 -40.18 -22.49
N GLU A 52 -5.04 -40.26 -23.69
CA GLU A 52 -4.39 -39.12 -24.34
C GLU A 52 -5.42 -38.05 -24.72
N LYS A 53 -6.55 -38.45 -25.34
CA LYS A 53 -7.67 -37.54 -25.64
C LYS A 53 -8.21 -36.85 -24.38
N LEU A 54 -8.42 -37.60 -23.30
CA LEU A 54 -8.91 -37.04 -22.03
C LEU A 54 -7.90 -36.07 -21.41
N ARG A 55 -6.59 -36.33 -21.53
CA ARG A 55 -5.55 -35.40 -21.08
C ARG A 55 -5.57 -34.11 -21.89
N ASP A 56 -5.67 -34.21 -23.21
CA ASP A 56 -5.76 -33.05 -24.10
C ASP A 56 -7.03 -32.23 -23.82
N GLU A 57 -8.16 -32.90 -23.60
CA GLU A 57 -9.42 -32.23 -23.25
C GLU A 57 -9.35 -31.54 -21.90
N LEU A 58 -8.81 -32.21 -20.87
CA LEU A 58 -8.58 -31.60 -19.56
C LEU A 58 -7.64 -30.39 -19.64
N GLU A 59 -6.59 -30.46 -20.45
CA GLU A 59 -5.69 -29.33 -20.62
C GLU A 59 -6.37 -28.15 -21.33
N ARG A 60 -7.20 -28.41 -22.35
CA ARG A 60 -8.00 -27.39 -23.03
C ARG A 60 -9.00 -26.75 -22.08
N VAL A 61 -9.78 -27.54 -21.35
CA VAL A 61 -10.75 -27.04 -20.38
C VAL A 61 -10.07 -26.25 -19.28
N ARG A 62 -8.90 -26.70 -18.81
CA ARG A 62 -8.12 -25.97 -17.81
C ARG A 62 -7.66 -24.61 -18.35
N LYS A 63 -7.13 -24.55 -19.57
CA LYS A 63 -6.72 -23.28 -20.22
C LYS A 63 -7.90 -22.34 -20.42
N ASP A 64 -9.05 -22.86 -20.86
CA ASP A 64 -10.27 -22.07 -21.05
C ASP A 64 -10.80 -21.52 -19.72
N LEU A 65 -10.78 -22.33 -18.66
CA LEU A 65 -11.20 -21.89 -17.32
C LEU A 65 -10.22 -20.86 -16.74
N GLU A 66 -8.92 -21.07 -16.87
CA GLU A 66 -7.89 -20.10 -16.45
C GLU A 66 -8.06 -18.76 -17.21
N GLY A 67 -8.34 -18.80 -18.51
CA GLY A 67 -8.64 -17.62 -19.31
C GLY A 67 -9.89 -16.87 -18.85
N LYS A 68 -11.00 -17.60 -18.61
CA LYS A 68 -12.24 -17.01 -18.10
C LYS A 68 -12.09 -16.42 -16.70
N ILE A 69 -11.33 -17.08 -15.83
CA ILE A 69 -11.05 -16.56 -14.48
C ILE A 69 -10.31 -15.22 -14.59
N ALA A 70 -9.29 -15.12 -15.44
CA ALA A 70 -8.57 -13.86 -15.65
C ALA A 70 -9.49 -12.76 -16.23
N GLU A 71 -10.37 -13.10 -17.17
CA GLU A 71 -11.35 -12.16 -17.73
C GLU A 71 -12.37 -11.69 -16.68
N PHE A 72 -12.88 -12.60 -15.85
CA PHE A 72 -13.79 -12.24 -14.76
C PHE A 72 -13.10 -11.43 -13.67
N GLU A 73 -11.85 -11.75 -13.31
CA GLU A 73 -11.08 -10.96 -12.35
C GLU A 73 -10.90 -9.51 -12.85
N THR A 74 -10.52 -9.32 -14.11
CA THR A 74 -10.36 -7.97 -14.69
C THR A 74 -11.70 -7.23 -14.79
N THR A 75 -12.79 -7.91 -15.17
CA THR A 75 -14.13 -7.33 -15.24
C THR A 75 -14.63 -6.90 -13.86
N VAL A 76 -14.47 -7.75 -12.84
CA VAL A 76 -14.85 -7.45 -11.46
C VAL A 76 -14.05 -6.27 -10.92
N GLN A 77 -12.74 -6.21 -11.18
CA GLN A 77 -11.91 -5.07 -10.80
C GLN A 77 -12.40 -3.77 -11.45
N PHE A 78 -12.66 -3.79 -12.76
CA PHE A 78 -13.17 -2.63 -13.48
C PHE A 78 -14.54 -2.16 -12.94
N LEU A 79 -15.47 -3.09 -12.73
CA LEU A 79 -16.79 -2.78 -12.19
C LEU A 79 -16.70 -2.25 -10.76
N ARG A 80 -15.84 -2.80 -9.90
CA ARG A 80 -15.61 -2.30 -8.54
C ARG A 80 -15.02 -0.89 -8.54
N GLN A 81 -14.02 -0.63 -9.38
CA GLN A 81 -13.44 0.72 -9.49
C GLN A 81 -14.49 1.73 -9.94
N ARG A 82 -15.30 1.36 -10.94
CA ARG A 82 -16.38 2.21 -11.45
C ARG A 82 -17.49 2.42 -10.41
N LEU A 83 -17.87 1.37 -9.68
CA LEU A 83 -18.84 1.45 -8.60
C LEU A 83 -18.36 2.38 -7.50
N ASN A 84 -17.11 2.20 -7.05
CA ASN A 84 -16.50 3.07 -6.04
C ASN A 84 -16.49 4.54 -6.50
N ALA A 85 -16.13 4.80 -7.76
CA ALA A 85 -16.11 6.17 -8.29
C ALA A 85 -17.51 6.82 -8.40
N VAL A 86 -18.56 6.02 -8.63
CA VAL A 86 -19.93 6.50 -8.82
C VAL A 86 -20.68 6.62 -7.50
N GLU A 87 -20.67 5.57 -6.69
CA GLU A 87 -21.42 5.54 -5.44
C GLU A 87 -20.72 6.36 -4.36
N ASN A 88 -19.37 6.36 -4.32
CA ASN A 88 -18.58 6.97 -3.24
C ASN A 88 -19.18 6.70 -1.85
N MET A 89 -19.91 5.60 -1.64
CA MET A 89 -20.61 5.36 -0.38
C MET A 89 -19.58 4.90 0.64
N SER A 90 -19.49 5.62 1.75
CA SER A 90 -18.76 5.15 2.91
C SER A 90 -19.76 4.74 3.97
N PHE A 91 -19.55 3.56 4.52
CA PHE A 91 -20.32 3.04 5.64
C PHE A 91 -19.70 3.42 6.99
N ASP A 92 -18.60 4.20 6.97
CA ASP A 92 -17.95 4.69 8.18
C ASP A 92 -18.88 5.64 8.93
N LYS A 93 -18.93 5.44 10.24
CA LYS A 93 -19.71 6.25 11.16
C LYS A 93 -18.84 7.40 11.71
N PRO A 94 -19.38 8.61 11.83
CA PRO A 94 -18.70 9.68 12.56
C PRO A 94 -18.39 9.26 14.01
N ASP A 95 -17.19 9.57 14.47
CA ASP A 95 -16.73 9.26 15.83
C ASP A 95 -17.38 10.18 16.86
N GLY A 96 -17.54 11.45 16.46
CA GLY A 96 -18.13 12.51 17.25
C GLY A 96 -18.53 13.70 16.40
N LYS A 97 -18.71 14.84 17.04
CA LYS A 97 -19.06 16.12 16.41
C LYS A 97 -18.42 17.29 17.14
N ILE A 98 -18.39 18.41 16.43
CA ILE A 98 -17.97 19.69 16.99
C ILE A 98 -19.09 20.27 17.86
N VAL A 99 -18.73 20.68 19.07
CA VAL A 99 -19.65 21.24 20.07
C VAL A 99 -19.58 22.76 20.09
N ARG A 100 -18.37 23.32 20.00
CA ARG A 100 -18.14 24.76 20.08
C ARG A 100 -16.85 25.13 19.36
N ILE A 101 -16.80 26.33 18.80
CA ILE A 101 -15.64 26.84 18.08
C ILE A 101 -15.20 28.18 18.66
N ASN A 102 -13.88 28.38 18.75
CA ASN A 102 -13.27 29.68 19.01
C ASN A 102 -12.29 30.02 17.87
N ASN A 103 -12.76 30.82 16.91
CA ASN A 103 -11.96 31.24 15.77
C ASN A 103 -10.78 32.15 16.15
N THR A 104 -10.84 32.86 17.28
CA THR A 104 -9.75 33.76 17.70
C THR A 104 -8.52 32.98 18.16
N THR A 105 -8.72 31.94 18.96
CA THR A 105 -7.63 31.08 19.45
C THR A 105 -7.35 29.89 18.54
N ARG A 106 -8.23 29.63 17.55
CA ARG A 106 -8.23 28.45 16.68
C ARG A 106 -8.37 27.15 17.49
N ASP A 107 -9.22 27.19 18.51
CA ASP A 107 -9.58 26.05 19.34
C ASP A 107 -11.01 25.59 19.05
N VAL A 108 -11.23 24.28 19.09
CA VAL A 108 -12.52 23.63 18.87
C VAL A 108 -12.78 22.65 19.99
N TRP A 109 -14.02 22.57 20.46
CA TRP A 109 -14.46 21.59 21.44
C TRP A 109 -15.19 20.47 20.71
N ILE A 110 -14.87 19.23 21.08
CA ILE A 110 -15.50 18.02 20.54
C ILE A 110 -16.19 17.24 21.65
N ASP A 111 -17.19 16.42 21.29
CA ASP A 111 -17.97 15.59 22.22
C ASP A 111 -17.31 14.24 22.55
N LEU A 112 -15.98 14.20 22.52
CA LEU A 112 -15.15 13.05 22.88
C LEU A 112 -14.26 13.42 24.06
N GLY A 113 -14.04 12.47 24.98
CA GLY A 113 -13.20 12.73 26.16
C GLY A 113 -12.58 11.47 26.78
N SER A 114 -12.25 11.57 28.07
CA SER A 114 -11.53 10.50 28.78
C SER A 114 -12.35 9.20 28.90
N ALA A 115 -13.68 9.29 29.02
CA ALA A 115 -14.54 8.11 29.09
C ALA A 115 -14.67 7.39 27.74
N ASP A 116 -14.38 8.08 26.64
CA ASP A 116 -14.34 7.50 25.30
C ASP A 116 -12.97 6.87 24.97
N ASN A 117 -12.00 6.88 25.90
CA ASN A 117 -10.61 6.47 25.68
C ASN A 117 -9.88 7.34 24.65
N LEU A 118 -10.23 8.63 24.59
CA LEU A 118 -9.51 9.60 23.77
C LEU A 118 -8.13 9.91 24.35
N ARG A 119 -7.13 10.01 23.48
CA ARG A 119 -5.76 10.41 23.83
C ARG A 119 -5.42 11.77 23.26
N LYS A 120 -4.40 12.42 23.80
CA LYS A 120 -3.85 13.66 23.23
C LYS A 120 -3.15 13.35 21.92
N GLN A 121 -3.02 14.36 21.05
CA GLN A 121 -2.38 14.30 19.72
C GLN A 121 -3.09 13.37 18.73
N VAL A 122 -4.28 12.86 19.05
CA VAL A 122 -5.13 12.19 18.06
C VAL A 122 -5.66 13.25 17.10
N GLY A 123 -5.42 13.03 15.81
CA GLY A 123 -5.93 13.86 14.73
C GLY A 123 -7.31 13.39 14.28
N PHE A 124 -8.16 14.34 13.93
CA PHE A 124 -9.47 14.12 13.31
C PHE A 124 -9.64 15.03 12.11
N SER A 125 -10.35 14.51 11.12
CA SER A 125 -10.85 15.33 10.02
C SER A 125 -12.30 15.72 10.26
N VAL A 126 -12.58 17.00 10.02
CA VAL A 126 -13.91 17.59 10.13
C VAL A 126 -14.56 17.48 8.76
N TYR A 127 -15.73 16.84 8.72
CA TYR A 127 -16.47 16.60 7.49
C TYR A 127 -17.67 17.54 7.37
N ILE A 128 -18.16 17.71 6.14
CA ILE A 128 -19.44 18.38 5.91
C ILE A 128 -20.58 17.61 6.58
N GLN A 129 -21.54 18.35 7.16
CA GLN A 129 -22.79 17.79 7.64
C GLN A 129 -23.65 17.35 6.44
N SER A 130 -23.51 16.09 6.03
CA SER A 130 -24.25 15.49 4.92
C SER A 130 -24.79 14.10 5.28
N HIS A 131 -25.81 13.65 4.56
CA HIS A 131 -26.47 12.37 4.81
C HIS A 131 -25.69 11.15 4.29
N SER A 132 -24.55 11.38 3.65
CA SER A 132 -23.85 10.38 2.86
C SER A 132 -22.65 9.73 3.57
N GLY A 133 -22.44 10.02 4.86
CA GLY A 133 -21.38 9.42 5.67
C GLY A 133 -20.02 10.13 5.55
N VAL A 134 -19.04 9.64 6.32
CA VAL A 134 -17.66 10.17 6.44
C VAL A 134 -16.65 9.26 5.75
N GLY A 135 -15.44 9.73 5.44
CA GLY A 135 -14.40 8.87 4.84
C GLY A 135 -14.63 8.49 3.36
N ARG A 136 -15.43 9.25 2.61
CA ARG A 136 -15.72 9.01 1.18
C ARG A 136 -14.64 9.54 0.24
N GLY A 137 -13.99 10.62 0.66
CA GLY A 137 -12.96 11.31 -0.10
C GLY A 137 -12.53 12.58 0.61
N THR A 138 -11.51 13.24 0.06
CA THR A 138 -10.96 14.49 0.62
C THR A 138 -11.86 15.69 0.36
N GLY A 139 -12.74 15.62 -0.65
CA GLY A 139 -13.66 16.70 -1.02
C GLY A 139 -14.69 17.04 0.07
N ASP A 140 -15.03 16.10 0.95
CA ASP A 140 -15.97 16.34 2.05
C ASP A 140 -15.30 16.90 3.31
N ILE A 141 -13.96 16.98 3.34
CA ILE A 141 -13.21 17.48 4.49
C ILE A 141 -13.20 19.01 4.45
N LYS A 142 -13.62 19.63 5.55
CA LYS A 142 -13.60 21.08 5.78
C LYS A 142 -12.34 21.51 6.50
N ALA A 143 -11.86 20.72 7.45
CA ALA A 143 -10.76 21.08 8.32
C ALA A 143 -10.09 19.86 8.95
N LYS A 144 -8.89 20.08 9.51
CA LYS A 144 -8.13 19.09 10.28
C LYS A 144 -7.90 19.63 11.68
N VAL A 145 -8.19 18.81 12.69
CA VAL A 145 -8.06 19.18 14.10
C VAL A 145 -7.27 18.15 14.87
N GLU A 146 -6.49 18.58 15.85
CA GLU A 146 -5.68 17.72 16.71
C GLU A 146 -6.04 17.94 18.17
N VAL A 147 -6.24 16.86 18.94
CA VAL A 147 -6.58 16.93 20.36
C VAL A 147 -5.38 17.46 21.16
N THR A 148 -5.54 18.61 21.82
CA THR A 148 -4.49 19.20 22.66
C THR A 148 -4.72 18.92 24.14
N GLU A 149 -5.97 18.94 24.59
CA GLU A 149 -6.33 18.80 25.99
C GLU A 149 -7.64 18.05 26.18
N ILE A 150 -7.67 17.12 27.13
CA ILE A 150 -8.90 16.41 27.52
C ILE A 150 -9.44 17.12 28.76
N ARG A 151 -10.64 17.71 28.67
CA ARG A 151 -11.24 18.54 29.73
C ARG A 151 -12.22 17.76 30.61
N GLY A 152 -12.79 16.67 30.12
CA GLY A 152 -13.75 15.88 30.89
C GLY A 152 -14.07 14.52 30.24
N PRO A 153 -15.09 13.81 30.77
CA PRO A 153 -15.49 12.48 30.29
C PRO A 153 -15.83 12.42 28.80
N HIS A 154 -16.54 13.43 28.28
CA HIS A 154 -16.99 13.53 26.88
C HIS A 154 -16.70 14.92 26.30
N THR A 155 -15.57 15.52 26.69
CA THR A 155 -15.19 16.85 26.21
C THR A 155 -13.69 16.99 26.12
N ALA A 156 -13.22 17.38 24.94
CA ALA A 156 -11.83 17.68 24.67
C ALA A 156 -11.71 18.96 23.83
N ILE A 157 -10.57 19.63 23.99
CA ILE A 157 -10.15 20.78 23.21
C ILE A 157 -9.19 20.28 22.14
N CYS A 158 -9.46 20.69 20.91
CA CYS A 158 -8.65 20.43 19.74
C CYS A 158 -8.16 21.76 19.16
N LYS A 159 -6.99 21.73 18.55
CA LYS A 159 -6.44 22.85 17.79
C LYS A 159 -6.71 22.64 16.31
N ILE A 160 -7.11 23.70 15.61
CA ILE A 160 -7.29 23.68 14.16
C ILE A 160 -5.89 23.76 13.51
N LEU A 161 -5.55 22.70 12.79
CA LEU A 161 -4.31 22.59 12.00
C LEU A 161 -4.50 23.29 10.66
N ASP A 162 -5.49 22.83 9.89
CA ASP A 162 -5.84 23.31 8.56
C ASP A 162 -7.36 23.52 8.46
N ASP A 163 -7.80 24.54 7.72
CA ASP A 163 -9.22 24.84 7.52
C ASP A 163 -9.51 25.46 6.15
N ASP A 164 -10.62 25.04 5.54
CA ASP A 164 -11.15 25.61 4.32
C ASP A 164 -11.99 26.86 4.66
N ILE A 165 -11.41 28.03 4.39
CA ILE A 165 -12.05 29.33 4.62
C ILE A 165 -13.38 29.46 3.87
N SER A 166 -13.52 28.80 2.72
CA SER A 166 -14.76 28.84 1.92
C SER A 166 -15.88 28.01 2.54
N ARG A 167 -15.54 27.01 3.35
CA ARG A 167 -16.46 26.08 4.00
C ARG A 167 -16.12 26.01 5.50
N PRO A 168 -16.42 27.09 6.26
CA PRO A 168 -16.01 27.20 7.64
C PRO A 168 -16.59 26.08 8.50
N ILE A 169 -15.86 25.77 9.57
CA ILE A 169 -16.26 24.81 10.60
C ILE A 169 -17.51 25.33 11.33
N GLN A 170 -18.47 24.44 11.58
CA GLN A 170 -19.72 24.73 12.25
C GLN A 170 -19.99 23.77 13.42
N GLU A 171 -20.77 24.24 14.39
CA GLU A 171 -21.26 23.37 15.47
C GLU A 171 -22.13 22.27 14.88
N GLY A 172 -21.90 21.03 15.32
CA GLY A 172 -22.56 19.84 14.79
C GLY A 172 -21.87 19.19 13.59
N ASP A 173 -20.79 19.79 13.05
CA ASP A 173 -20.00 19.14 11.99
C ASP A 173 -19.43 17.80 12.50
N PRO A 174 -19.60 16.70 11.75
CA PRO A 174 -19.07 15.39 12.12
C PRO A 174 -17.55 15.36 12.06
N ILE A 175 -16.94 14.67 13.03
CA ILE A 175 -15.51 14.36 13.02
C ILE A 175 -15.30 12.87 12.83
N TYR A 176 -14.22 12.53 12.13
CA TYR A 176 -13.86 11.14 11.88
C TYR A 176 -12.35 10.98 11.80
N SER A 177 -11.83 9.90 12.36
CA SER A 177 -10.46 9.46 12.23
C SER A 177 -10.41 7.94 12.13
N PRO A 178 -9.92 7.36 11.03
CA PRO A 178 -9.79 5.92 10.92
C PRO A 178 -8.95 5.27 12.02
N LEU A 179 -7.97 6.01 12.57
CA LEU A 179 -7.01 5.49 13.55
C LEU A 179 -7.59 5.23 14.93
N TRP A 180 -8.76 5.80 15.21
CA TRP A 180 -9.31 5.82 16.56
C TRP A 180 -10.76 5.34 16.53
N GLU A 181 -11.09 4.42 17.43
CA GLU A 181 -12.46 4.00 17.67
C GLU A 181 -12.70 3.91 19.18
N LYS A 182 -13.96 4.07 19.60
CA LYS A 182 -14.38 3.96 21.01
C LYS A 182 -14.19 2.52 21.51
N GLY A 183 -13.02 2.21 22.05
CA GLY A 183 -12.74 0.98 22.78
C GLY A 183 -12.27 -0.21 21.93
N ALA A 184 -11.99 0.00 20.64
CA ALA A 184 -11.37 -0.99 19.77
C ALA A 184 -10.05 -0.47 19.19
N GLN A 185 -9.12 -1.39 18.94
CA GLN A 185 -7.88 -1.11 18.21
C GLN A 185 -8.11 -1.47 16.75
N GLU A 186 -7.97 -0.49 15.88
CA GLU A 186 -8.08 -0.66 14.44
C GLU A 186 -6.74 -1.12 13.87
N LEU A 187 -6.80 -2.06 12.92
CA LEU A 187 -5.63 -2.63 12.27
C LEU A 187 -5.52 -2.11 10.83
N PHE A 188 -4.29 -1.84 10.41
CA PHE A 188 -3.99 -1.35 9.08
C PHE A 188 -2.90 -2.18 8.41
N SER A 189 -2.89 -2.18 7.09
CA SER A 189 -1.83 -2.79 6.30
C SER A 189 -1.20 -1.75 5.40
N PHE A 190 0.12 -1.66 5.38
CA PHE A 190 0.85 -0.61 4.66
C PHE A 190 1.79 -1.18 3.61
N ALA A 191 1.90 -0.52 2.46
CA ALA A 191 2.88 -0.88 1.43
C ALA A 191 3.38 0.35 0.66
N GLY A 192 4.62 0.29 0.18
CA GLY A 192 5.25 1.36 -0.61
C GLY A 192 5.99 2.40 0.23
N ILE A 193 6.39 3.50 -0.42
CA ILE A 193 7.09 4.62 0.21
C ILE A 193 6.07 5.48 0.96
N LEU A 194 6.22 5.58 2.29
CA LEU A 194 5.26 6.24 3.18
C LEU A 194 5.77 7.62 3.58
N ASP A 195 5.64 8.58 2.67
CA ASP A 195 6.12 9.95 2.86
C ASP A 195 5.07 10.82 3.58
N MET A 196 5.31 11.12 4.86
CA MET A 196 4.39 11.91 5.69
C MET A 196 4.66 13.40 5.57
N ASN A 197 5.92 13.77 5.38
CA ASN A 197 6.37 15.15 5.42
C ASN A 197 6.45 15.81 4.01
N SER A 198 6.24 15.01 2.97
CA SER A 198 6.33 15.34 1.55
C SER A 198 7.74 15.70 1.06
N ASP A 199 8.76 14.97 1.52
CA ASP A 199 10.16 15.11 1.07
C ASP A 199 10.62 14.03 0.07
N GLY A 200 9.76 13.06 -0.24
CA GLY A 200 10.05 11.95 -1.13
C GLY A 200 10.79 10.78 -0.47
N GLU A 201 11.04 10.84 0.84
CA GLU A 201 11.61 9.74 1.63
C GLU A 201 10.52 9.04 2.47
N SER A 202 10.83 7.85 2.99
CA SER A 202 9.89 7.03 3.76
C SER A 202 9.94 7.42 5.23
N ASP A 203 8.86 7.99 5.77
CA ASP A 203 8.70 8.43 7.16
C ASP A 203 8.07 7.34 8.06
N ARG A 204 8.49 6.09 7.91
CA ARG A 204 7.84 4.91 8.52
C ARG A 204 7.85 4.93 10.05
N GLU A 205 8.97 5.33 10.66
CA GLU A 205 9.07 5.46 12.12
C GLU A 205 8.11 6.53 12.67
N LEU A 206 7.96 7.64 11.94
CA LEU A 206 7.01 8.69 12.33
C LEU A 206 5.57 8.17 12.25
N LEU A 207 5.26 7.40 11.22
CA LEU A 207 3.95 6.76 11.07
C LEU A 207 3.66 5.81 12.23
N HIS A 208 4.61 4.94 12.59
CA HIS A 208 4.47 4.02 13.73
C HIS A 208 4.14 4.78 15.02
N ASN A 209 4.87 5.86 15.30
CA ASN A 209 4.61 6.70 16.47
C ASN A 209 3.19 7.31 16.46
N VAL A 210 2.69 7.73 15.30
CA VAL A 210 1.34 8.29 15.14
C VAL A 210 0.28 7.21 15.36
N LEU A 211 0.49 6.00 14.82
CA LEU A 211 -0.40 4.86 15.00
C LEU A 211 -0.47 4.42 16.47
N ASP A 212 0.69 4.25 17.12
CA ASP A 212 0.79 3.84 18.51
C ASP A 212 0.10 4.83 19.46
N ASN A 213 0.27 6.13 19.18
CA ASN A 213 -0.36 7.19 19.97
C ASN A 213 -1.88 7.18 19.82
N ALA A 214 -2.38 6.98 18.60
CA ALA A 214 -3.82 6.83 18.33
C ALA A 214 -4.39 5.51 18.88
N GLY A 215 -3.55 4.52 19.14
CA GLY A 215 -3.96 3.18 19.56
C GLY A 215 -4.34 2.27 18.39
N ALA A 216 -3.90 2.60 17.18
CA ALA A 216 -4.00 1.75 16.00
C ALA A 216 -2.87 0.73 15.97
N GLY A 217 -3.06 -0.39 15.27
CA GLY A 217 -2.03 -1.41 15.06
C GLY A 217 -1.77 -1.67 13.59
N ILE A 218 -0.66 -2.35 13.32
CA ILE A 218 -0.28 -2.79 11.98
C ILE A 218 -0.46 -4.30 11.89
N GLU A 219 -1.24 -4.77 10.92
CA GLU A 219 -1.37 -6.21 10.64
C GLU A 219 -0.25 -6.71 9.73
N VAL A 220 0.03 -5.96 8.67
CA VAL A 220 1.08 -6.29 7.69
C VAL A 220 1.69 -5.00 7.15
N GLU A 221 3.00 -4.98 7.06
CA GLU A 221 3.75 -3.90 6.45
C GLU A 221 4.74 -4.44 5.44
N LEU A 222 4.79 -3.82 4.26
CA LEU A 222 5.88 -4.02 3.31
C LEU A 222 6.90 -2.91 3.54
N ASN A 223 8.09 -3.28 4.01
CA ASN A 223 9.18 -2.35 4.23
C ASN A 223 9.81 -1.89 2.90
N ASP A 224 10.71 -0.90 2.96
CA ASP A 224 11.32 -0.30 1.76
C ASP A 224 12.23 -1.28 0.98
N GLN A 225 12.60 -2.41 1.60
CA GLN A 225 13.41 -3.47 0.99
C GLN A 225 12.55 -4.57 0.34
N GLY A 226 11.22 -4.49 0.45
CA GLY A 226 10.29 -5.46 -0.11
C GLY A 226 10.10 -6.70 0.76
N ILE A 227 10.41 -6.59 2.06
CA ILE A 227 10.18 -7.66 3.03
C ILE A 227 8.89 -7.35 3.79
N ARG A 228 8.05 -8.38 3.95
CA ARG A 228 6.82 -8.30 4.73
C ARG A 228 7.12 -8.42 6.23
N GLU A 229 6.47 -7.60 7.03
CA GLU A 229 6.55 -7.60 8.48
C GLU A 229 5.12 -7.66 9.05
N PRO A 230 4.73 -8.78 9.71
CA PRO A 230 5.46 -10.05 9.83
C PRO A 230 5.60 -10.78 8.48
N ALA A 231 6.60 -11.67 8.34
CA ALA A 231 6.91 -12.36 7.07
C ALA A 231 5.75 -13.21 6.53
N ASP A 232 4.97 -13.83 7.42
CA ASP A 232 3.77 -14.60 7.07
C ASP A 232 2.49 -13.73 7.02
N GLY A 233 2.64 -12.42 7.14
CA GLY A 233 1.56 -11.45 7.13
C GLY A 233 0.79 -11.44 5.80
N ARG A 234 -0.54 -11.45 5.90
CA ARG A 234 -1.46 -11.32 4.77
C ARG A 234 -2.47 -10.23 5.04
N VAL A 235 -2.93 -9.55 3.99
CA VAL A 235 -4.00 -8.55 4.12
C VAL A 235 -5.34 -9.27 4.32
N THR A 236 -5.82 -9.31 5.56
CA THR A 236 -7.09 -9.96 5.90
C THR A 236 -8.19 -8.94 6.17
N VAL A 237 -9.44 -9.42 6.34
CA VAL A 237 -10.61 -8.59 6.68
C VAL A 237 -10.45 -7.88 8.03
N ARG A 238 -9.45 -8.25 8.84
CA ARG A 238 -9.13 -7.55 10.09
C ARG A 238 -8.54 -6.17 9.84
N SER A 239 -7.85 -5.99 8.72
CA SER A 239 -7.33 -4.70 8.30
C SER A 239 -8.48 -3.83 7.80
N LYS A 240 -8.65 -2.66 8.43
CA LYS A 240 -9.66 -1.68 8.01
C LYS A 240 -9.34 -1.17 6.62
N PHE A 241 -8.10 -0.74 6.40
CA PHE A 241 -7.60 -0.26 5.12
C PHE A 241 -6.25 -0.88 4.74
N PHE A 242 -6.12 -1.19 3.45
CA PHE A 242 -4.82 -1.38 2.82
C PHE A 242 -4.34 -0.04 2.27
N VAL A 243 -3.31 0.52 2.88
CA VAL A 243 -2.81 1.85 2.59
C VAL A 243 -1.57 1.75 1.71
N VAL A 244 -1.67 2.33 0.51
CA VAL A 244 -0.61 2.27 -0.51
C VAL A 244 0.06 3.63 -0.64
N GLY A 245 1.36 3.65 -0.37
CA GLY A 245 2.27 4.77 -0.55
C GLY A 245 2.62 5.03 -2.01
N GLU A 246 3.64 5.86 -2.24
CA GLU A 246 4.16 6.05 -3.59
C GLU A 246 4.86 4.76 -4.06
N ALA A 247 4.50 4.30 -5.25
CA ALA A 247 5.14 3.13 -5.85
C ALA A 247 6.55 3.54 -6.29
N PRO A 248 7.57 2.74 -5.94
CA PRO A 248 8.92 3.05 -6.36
C PRO A 248 9.07 2.97 -7.88
N ASP A 249 9.70 3.98 -8.47
CA ASP A 249 9.96 4.00 -9.91
C ASP A 249 11.38 3.44 -10.19
N PRO A 250 11.49 2.21 -10.73
CA PRO A 250 12.78 1.59 -11.02
C PRO A 250 13.55 2.32 -12.15
N THR A 251 12.90 3.18 -12.93
CA THR A 251 13.55 3.93 -14.02
C THR A 251 14.37 5.12 -13.52
N LYS A 252 14.05 5.66 -12.33
CA LYS A 252 14.78 6.77 -11.71
C LYS A 252 16.21 6.40 -11.28
N PHE A 253 16.55 5.10 -11.23
CA PHE A 253 17.85 4.59 -10.80
C PHE A 253 18.64 3.88 -11.93
N ALA A 254 18.50 4.37 -13.17
CA ALA A 254 19.23 3.84 -14.31
C ALA A 254 20.75 3.85 -14.06
N GLY A 255 21.33 2.68 -13.76
CA GLY A 255 22.76 2.50 -13.50
C GLY A 255 23.12 1.66 -12.26
N PHE A 256 22.20 1.47 -11.31
CA PHE A 256 22.42 0.66 -10.11
C PHE A 256 21.61 -0.65 -10.17
N SER A 257 22.26 -1.75 -10.60
CA SER A 257 21.59 -3.05 -10.81
C SER A 257 20.96 -3.63 -9.54
N GLU A 258 21.59 -3.46 -8.38
CA GLU A 258 21.10 -3.97 -7.09
C GLU A 258 19.84 -3.23 -6.63
N LYS A 259 19.87 -1.89 -6.61
CA LYS A 259 18.69 -1.08 -6.27
C LYS A 259 17.52 -1.34 -7.22
N GLN A 260 17.79 -1.55 -8.51
CA GLN A 260 16.74 -1.89 -9.47
C GLN A 260 16.09 -3.25 -9.17
N ALA A 261 16.87 -4.24 -8.71
CA ALA A 261 16.34 -5.54 -8.32
C ALA A 261 15.50 -5.45 -7.03
N GLU A 262 15.95 -4.66 -6.06
CA GLU A 262 15.19 -4.37 -4.84
C GLU A 262 13.85 -3.70 -5.15
N MET A 263 13.84 -2.63 -5.96
CA MET A 263 12.59 -1.95 -6.32
C MET A 263 11.63 -2.87 -7.07
N LYS A 264 12.15 -3.77 -7.94
CA LYS A 264 11.32 -4.77 -8.62
C LYS A 264 10.67 -5.73 -7.62
N ARG A 265 11.42 -6.22 -6.63
CA ARG A 265 10.86 -7.07 -5.57
C ARG A 265 9.79 -6.35 -4.76
N VAL A 266 10.04 -5.11 -4.38
CA VAL A 266 9.03 -4.27 -3.69
C VAL A 266 7.77 -4.16 -4.52
N LEU A 267 7.90 -3.92 -5.83
CA LEU A 267 6.77 -3.72 -6.74
C LEU A 267 5.99 -5.04 -6.98
N GLU A 268 6.69 -6.17 -7.09
CA GLU A 268 6.09 -7.51 -7.16
C GLU A 268 5.30 -7.84 -5.89
N GLU A 269 5.88 -7.60 -4.71
CA GLU A 269 5.21 -7.83 -3.43
C GLU A 269 4.05 -6.88 -3.18
N LEU A 270 4.18 -5.61 -3.57
CA LEU A 270 3.08 -4.63 -3.51
C LEU A 270 1.90 -5.10 -4.37
N ASN A 271 2.16 -5.53 -5.61
CA ASN A 271 1.12 -6.09 -6.48
C ASN A 271 0.48 -7.36 -5.90
N ALA A 272 1.26 -8.18 -5.19
CA ALA A 272 0.75 -9.36 -4.52
C ALA A 272 -0.20 -8.97 -3.36
N LEU A 273 0.20 -8.02 -2.52
CA LEU A 273 -0.61 -7.50 -1.41
C LEU A 273 -1.88 -6.79 -1.91
N GLU A 274 -1.80 -6.04 -3.02
CA GLU A 274 -3.00 -5.45 -3.65
C GLU A 274 -4.00 -6.53 -4.08
N LYS A 275 -3.53 -7.61 -4.72
CA LYS A 275 -4.39 -8.74 -5.09
C LYS A 275 -4.97 -9.43 -3.87
N GLU A 276 -4.20 -9.58 -2.79
CA GLU A 276 -4.69 -10.11 -1.52
C GLU A 276 -5.79 -9.23 -0.92
N ALA A 277 -5.57 -7.91 -0.85
CA ALA A 277 -6.55 -6.93 -0.37
C ALA A 277 -7.85 -6.97 -1.19
N LEU A 278 -7.75 -7.07 -2.53
CA LEU A 278 -8.91 -7.19 -3.41
C LEU A 278 -9.69 -8.49 -3.21
N ARG A 279 -8.99 -9.59 -2.92
CA ARG A 279 -9.59 -10.90 -2.63
C ARG A 279 -10.27 -10.94 -1.27
N SER A 280 -9.65 -10.35 -0.25
CA SER A 280 -10.23 -10.23 1.09
C SER A 280 -11.32 -9.16 1.17
N GLY A 281 -11.41 -8.26 0.20
CA GLY A 281 -12.41 -7.20 0.16
C GLY A 281 -12.05 -5.98 1.00
N VAL A 282 -10.78 -5.84 1.39
CA VAL A 282 -10.26 -4.69 2.12
C VAL A 282 -10.20 -3.48 1.21
N ARG A 283 -10.58 -2.31 1.72
CA ARG A 283 -10.57 -1.05 0.97
C ARG A 283 -9.12 -0.57 0.79
N ILE A 284 -8.74 -0.35 -0.46
CA ILE A 284 -7.43 0.22 -0.83
C ILE A 284 -7.53 1.75 -0.78
N VAL A 285 -6.65 2.39 -0.02
CA VAL A 285 -6.59 3.85 0.16
C VAL A 285 -5.17 4.34 -0.16
N ARG A 286 -5.04 5.43 -0.91
CA ARG A 286 -3.72 6.04 -1.13
C ARG A 286 -3.23 6.69 0.15
N PHE A 287 -1.93 6.63 0.43
CA PHE A 287 -1.35 7.15 1.67
C PHE A 287 -1.69 8.63 1.89
N LYS A 288 -1.66 9.45 0.84
CA LYS A 288 -2.08 10.86 0.92
C LYS A 288 -3.55 11.03 1.33
N ASP A 289 -4.45 10.19 0.83
CA ASP A 289 -5.87 10.23 1.19
C ASP A 289 -6.07 9.73 2.64
N PHE A 290 -5.29 8.73 3.05
CA PHE A 290 -5.24 8.27 4.44
C PHE A 290 -4.77 9.36 5.40
N LEU A 291 -3.67 10.07 5.11
CA LEU A 291 -3.20 11.22 5.90
C LEU A 291 -4.29 12.29 6.04
N ASN A 292 -5.07 12.52 4.98
CA ASN A 292 -6.20 13.43 5.04
C ASN A 292 -7.34 12.90 5.91
N TYR A 293 -7.62 11.60 5.95
CA TYR A 293 -8.67 11.05 6.83
C TYR A 293 -8.31 11.11 8.31
N ILE A 294 -7.03 10.93 8.65
CA ILE A 294 -6.56 10.98 10.04
C ILE A 294 -6.31 12.41 10.55
N GLY A 295 -6.59 13.42 9.72
CA GLY A 295 -6.37 14.82 10.06
C GLY A 295 -4.89 15.22 10.12
N HIS A 296 -3.98 14.46 9.49
CA HIS A 296 -2.55 14.77 9.51
C HIS A 296 -2.24 15.93 8.55
N GLU A 297 -1.42 16.86 9.02
CA GLU A 297 -0.87 17.95 8.22
C GLU A 297 0.66 17.81 8.16
N PRO A 298 1.25 17.75 6.95
CA PRO A 298 2.70 17.67 6.80
C PRO A 298 3.37 18.93 7.37
N GLN A 299 4.03 18.79 8.53
CA GLN A 299 4.77 19.88 9.17
C GLN A 299 6.28 19.64 9.00
N GLN A 300 6.92 20.41 8.11
CA GLN A 300 8.38 20.47 8.09
C GLN A 300 8.86 21.27 9.32
N ARG A 301 9.33 20.56 10.34
CA ARG A 301 9.83 21.17 11.58
C ARG A 301 11.29 21.66 11.45
N LEU A 302 12.04 21.11 10.51
CA LEU A 302 13.47 21.39 10.31
C LEU A 302 13.73 21.80 8.86
N PHE A 303 14.56 22.82 8.68
CA PHE A 303 15.07 23.21 7.37
C PHE A 303 16.19 22.25 6.96
N VAL A 304 16.03 21.58 5.83
CA VAL A 304 17.06 20.74 5.22
C VAL A 304 17.62 21.48 4.00
N ALA A 305 18.94 21.72 3.98
CA ALA A 305 19.58 22.42 2.88
C ALA A 305 19.52 21.56 1.60
N GLY A 306 18.96 22.11 0.52
CA GLY A 306 18.88 21.46 -0.79
C GLY A 306 17.47 21.01 -1.22
N GLN A 307 16.46 21.11 -0.34
CA GLN A 307 15.07 20.86 -0.74
C GLN A 307 14.43 22.08 -1.43
N GLU A 308 13.63 21.85 -2.47
CA GLU A 308 12.95 22.90 -3.27
C GLU A 308 11.68 23.47 -2.61
N ARG A 309 11.32 23.03 -1.40
CA ARG A 309 10.10 23.48 -0.72
C ARG A 309 10.34 24.79 0.07
N PRO A 310 9.44 25.78 -0.04
CA PRO A 310 9.58 27.03 0.71
C PRO A 310 9.36 26.78 2.21
N PHE A 311 10.41 27.04 3.01
CA PHE A 311 10.35 26.93 4.47
C PHE A 311 9.81 28.24 5.09
N ASN A 312 8.53 28.25 5.47
CA ASN A 312 7.93 29.41 6.11
C ASN A 312 8.21 29.42 7.61
N LEU A 313 9.30 30.09 8.02
CA LEU A 313 9.57 30.41 9.42
C LEU A 313 8.48 31.33 9.97
N LYS A 314 7.60 30.81 10.83
CA LYS A 314 6.53 31.57 11.51
C LYS A 314 7.06 32.67 12.44
N SER A 315 8.36 32.66 12.77
CA SER A 315 9.00 33.69 13.58
C SER A 315 10.43 33.91 13.09
N GLY A 316 10.70 35.08 12.51
CA GLY A 316 12.05 35.47 12.10
C GLY A 316 12.12 36.38 10.87
N ALA A 317 11.14 36.32 9.96
CA ALA A 317 11.13 37.18 8.78
C ALA A 317 10.41 38.50 9.09
N ARG A 318 11.13 39.50 9.62
CA ARG A 318 10.63 40.88 9.55
C ARG A 318 10.72 41.34 8.10
N SER A 319 9.58 41.70 7.50
CA SER A 319 9.56 42.45 6.24
C SER A 319 10.32 43.76 6.44
N THR A 320 11.27 44.08 5.57
CA THR A 320 11.95 45.39 5.56
C THR A 320 11.34 46.38 4.56
N GLY A 321 10.21 46.07 3.91
CA GLY A 321 9.61 46.95 2.91
C GLY A 321 8.09 46.77 2.75
N VAL A 322 7.41 47.84 2.32
CA VAL A 322 5.95 47.91 2.23
C VAL A 322 5.39 47.39 0.89
N ASP A 323 6.26 47.13 -0.10
CA ASP A 323 5.88 46.73 -1.47
C ASP A 323 6.71 45.54 -2.00
N GLU A 324 6.75 44.42 -1.28
CA GLU A 324 7.32 43.17 -1.83
C GLU A 324 6.24 42.11 -2.05
N VAL A 325 6.22 41.55 -3.26
CA VAL A 325 5.33 40.45 -3.66
C VAL A 325 5.66 39.21 -2.82
N LEU A 326 4.64 38.67 -2.12
CA LEU A 326 4.77 37.41 -1.39
C LEU A 326 5.19 36.28 -2.35
N GLY A 327 6.36 35.70 -2.12
CA GLY A 327 6.82 34.49 -2.83
C GLY A 327 8.09 34.64 -3.69
N GLY A 328 8.72 35.82 -3.76
CA GLY A 328 10.02 35.95 -4.42
C GLY A 328 11.16 35.26 -3.66
N ASN A 329 12.06 34.59 -4.38
CA ASN A 329 13.27 33.95 -3.84
C ASN A 329 14.08 34.92 -2.96
N ARG A 330 13.97 34.79 -1.63
CA ARG A 330 14.74 35.57 -0.67
C ARG A 330 16.01 34.83 -0.29
N ALA A 331 17.04 34.91 -1.14
CA ALA A 331 18.40 34.59 -0.70
C ALA A 331 18.87 35.66 0.30
N SER A 332 19.22 35.25 1.52
CA SER A 332 19.83 36.16 2.50
C SER A 332 21.14 36.70 1.93
N THR A 333 21.21 38.01 1.65
CA THR A 333 22.40 38.63 1.03
C THR A 333 23.56 38.85 2.01
N GLY A 334 23.46 38.34 3.25
CA GLY A 334 24.57 38.39 4.22
C GLY A 334 25.12 39.79 4.51
N GLN A 335 24.39 40.86 4.17
CA GLN A 335 24.85 42.21 4.41
C GLN A 335 24.59 42.60 5.88
N THR A 336 25.58 42.36 6.73
CA THR A 336 25.63 42.98 8.06
C THR A 336 25.90 44.48 7.90
N SER A 337 25.22 45.30 8.70
CA SER A 337 25.40 46.76 8.72
C SER A 337 26.88 47.17 8.87
N SER A 338 27.26 48.28 8.25
CA SER A 338 28.62 48.86 8.22
C SER A 338 29.23 49.15 9.60
N ARG A 339 28.47 49.02 10.69
CA ARG A 339 28.95 49.16 12.08
C ARG A 339 29.82 48.01 12.58
N PHE A 340 29.88 46.89 11.87
CA PHE A 340 30.68 45.71 12.25
C PHE A 340 31.91 45.45 11.38
N ARG A 341 32.23 46.33 10.41
CA ARG A 341 33.50 46.27 9.68
C ARG A 341 34.62 46.81 10.58
N ASN A 342 35.20 45.94 11.38
CA ASN A 342 36.39 46.24 12.14
C ASN A 342 37.61 46.10 11.22
N ASP A 343 37.98 47.18 10.54
CA ASP A 343 39.31 47.30 9.94
C ASP A 343 39.77 48.76 10.03
N ARG A 344 40.51 49.07 11.11
CA ARG A 344 41.32 50.28 11.24
C ARG A 344 42.77 49.85 11.41
N ARG A 345 43.55 49.96 10.34
CA ARG A 345 44.96 50.37 10.43
C ARG A 345 45.01 51.84 10.02
N PRO A 346 45.35 52.79 10.91
CA PRO A 346 45.45 54.19 10.52
C PRO A 346 46.71 54.37 9.67
N GLY A 347 46.51 54.80 8.42
CA GLY A 347 47.57 55.37 7.60
C GLY A 347 48.00 56.72 8.17
N GLN A 348 49.30 56.97 8.14
CA GLN A 348 49.97 58.14 8.68
C GLN A 348 49.72 59.36 7.78
N ASP A 349 49.08 60.40 8.30
CA ASP A 349 48.83 61.65 7.56
C ASP A 349 50.11 62.49 7.47
N SER A 350 50.54 62.80 6.23
CA SER A 350 51.58 63.79 5.96
C SER A 350 50.99 65.21 5.97
N SER A 351 51.57 66.10 6.77
CA SER A 351 51.14 67.49 6.87
C SER A 351 51.55 68.28 5.64
N ASN A 352 50.58 68.82 4.90
CA ASN A 352 50.81 69.94 4.00
C ASN A 352 50.39 71.22 4.73
N GLY A 353 51.40 72.01 5.10
CA GLY A 353 51.21 73.28 5.79
C GLY A 353 50.56 74.31 4.88
N THR A 354 49.32 74.66 5.20
CA THR A 354 48.66 75.87 4.72
C THR A 354 47.97 76.54 5.90
N THR A 355 48.63 77.56 6.44
CA THR A 355 48.10 78.41 7.51
C THR A 355 47.05 79.35 6.92
N SER A 356 45.86 79.39 7.51
CA SER A 356 44.72 80.22 7.10
C SER A 356 44.99 81.72 7.31
N GLU A 357 44.61 82.55 6.33
CA GLU A 357 44.64 84.03 6.36
C GLU A 357 43.56 84.62 7.30
N LEU A 358 43.67 84.33 8.60
CA LEU A 358 42.80 84.92 9.64
C LEU A 358 43.60 85.63 10.75
N PHE A 359 44.90 85.83 10.53
CA PHE A 359 45.77 86.67 11.36
C PHE A 359 46.76 87.44 10.46
N ARG A 360 46.28 88.49 9.79
CA ARG A 360 47.09 89.66 9.41
C ARG A 360 46.44 90.88 10.05
N GLN A 361 47.10 91.44 11.06
CA GLN A 361 47.02 92.86 11.42
C GLN A 361 48.34 93.51 11.04
#